data_AF-A0A7C2A8F9-F1
#
_entry.id   AF-A0A7C2A8F9-F1
#
_cell.length_a   1.000
_cell.length_b   1.000
_cell.length_c   1.000
_cell.angle_alpha   90.00
_cell.angle_beta   90.00
_cell.angle_gamma   90.00
#
_symmetry.space_group_name_H-M   'P 1'
#
loop_
_entity.id
_entity.type
_entity.pdbx_description
1 polymer ?
#
loop_
_entity_poly.entity_id
_entity_poly.type
_entity_poly.pdbx_seq_one_letter_code
_entity_poly.pdbx_strand_id
1 'polypeptide(L)'
;MRLKVLALIAGLALVTACESAPGEGAAASGAGAATSSTSSKVLAPAPGTQNDLVVNVGDRVFFDFDRYNLKPSARRTLEKQAAWLKKYSKLTITVQGHTDERGTREYNLALGARRANSAKDYLISLGVNPNRLKTISYGKERPVALGSNEAAWAQNRRAVTVVN
;
A
#
# COMPACT_ATOMS: atom_id res chain seq x y z
N MET A 1 32.05 -50.70 -9.81
CA MET A 1 31.61 -52.10 -9.66
C MET A 1 31.88 -52.51 -8.22
N ARG A 2 30.97 -52.97 -7.35
CA ARG A 2 29.57 -53.40 -7.43
C ARG A 2 28.89 -53.18 -6.07
N LEU A 3 27.61 -52.86 -6.16
CA LEU A 3 26.58 -52.69 -5.14
C LEU A 3 26.29 -54.01 -4.39
N LYS A 4 25.95 -53.96 -3.10
CA LYS A 4 25.16 -55.03 -2.45
C LYS A 4 23.95 -54.41 -1.76
N VAL A 5 22.81 -54.73 -2.36
CA VAL A 5 21.44 -54.46 -1.96
C VAL A 5 21.03 -55.51 -0.93
N LEU A 6 20.37 -55.08 0.15
CA LEU A 6 19.47 -55.93 0.94
C LEU A 6 18.15 -55.18 1.07
N ALA A 7 17.17 -55.67 0.34
CA ALA A 7 15.77 -55.29 0.39
C ALA A 7 14.99 -56.30 1.25
N LEU A 8 13.96 -55.84 1.96
CA LEU A 8 12.74 -56.55 2.40
C LEU A 8 11.87 -55.49 3.13
N ILE A 9 10.95 -54.81 2.43
CA ILE A 9 9.50 -55.07 2.22
C ILE A 9 8.62 -54.85 3.47
N ALA A 10 7.45 -54.26 3.18
CA ALA A 10 6.23 -54.06 3.97
C ALA A 10 6.14 -52.66 4.60
N GLY A 11 5.21 -51.77 4.25
CA GLY A 11 3.90 -51.95 3.64
C GLY A 11 2.91 -51.14 4.47
N LEU A 12 1.90 -50.58 3.79
CA LEU A 12 0.60 -50.16 4.30
C LEU A 12 0.32 -48.65 4.54
N ALA A 13 -0.81 -48.26 3.96
CA ALA A 13 -1.77 -47.23 4.36
C ALA A 13 -1.61 -45.78 3.86
N LEU A 14 -2.24 -45.56 2.70
CA LEU A 14 -2.93 -44.32 2.31
C LEU A 14 -3.87 -43.83 3.43
N VAL A 15 -3.86 -42.53 3.74
CA VAL A 15 -5.09 -41.75 3.97
C VAL A 15 -4.87 -40.32 3.51
N THR A 16 -5.57 -39.96 2.43
CA THR A 16 -5.86 -38.59 2.01
C THR A 16 -6.96 -38.03 2.91
N ALA A 17 -6.70 -36.94 3.63
CA ALA A 17 -7.71 -36.21 4.38
C ALA A 17 -7.99 -34.86 3.71
N CYS A 18 -9.06 -34.81 2.91
CA CYS A 18 -9.82 -33.59 2.65
C CYS A 18 -11.02 -33.61 3.59
N GLU A 19 -11.02 -32.76 4.61
CA GLU A 19 -12.18 -32.57 5.49
C GLU A 19 -13.06 -31.48 4.88
N SER A 20 -14.26 -31.83 4.44
CA SER A 20 -15.37 -30.91 4.17
C SER A 20 -16.59 -31.51 4.83
N ALA A 21 -16.99 -30.94 5.96
CA ALA A 21 -18.06 -31.45 6.80
C ALA A 21 -19.44 -31.07 6.23
N PRO A 22 -20.38 -32.03 6.14
CA PRO A 22 -21.81 -31.76 6.21
C PRO A 22 -22.35 -32.22 7.57
N GLY A 23 -23.08 -31.35 8.27
CA GLY A 23 -23.82 -31.70 9.47
C GLY A 23 -25.30 -31.38 9.27
N GLU A 24 -26.16 -32.38 9.41
CA GLU A 24 -27.62 -32.21 9.48
C GLU A 24 -28.19 -32.93 10.71
N GLY A 25 -29.14 -32.25 11.40
CA GLY A 25 -30.11 -32.77 12.37
C GLY A 25 -29.88 -32.32 13.82
N ALA A 26 -30.82 -31.71 14.56
CA ALA A 26 -32.22 -31.39 14.31
C ALA A 26 -32.79 -30.36 15.34
N ALA A 27 -33.73 -29.54 14.86
CA ALA A 27 -34.92 -28.95 15.52
C ALA A 27 -34.80 -27.94 16.70
N ALA A 28 -35.09 -26.67 16.41
CA ALA A 28 -35.99 -25.82 17.22
C ALA A 28 -36.59 -24.68 16.38
N SER A 29 -37.90 -24.50 16.53
CA SER A 29 -38.78 -23.54 15.83
C SER A 29 -38.42 -22.07 16.09
N GLY A 30 -38.50 -21.21 15.07
CA GLY A 30 -38.42 -19.77 15.22
C GLY A 30 -38.49 -18.98 13.90
N ALA A 31 -39.53 -18.15 13.81
CA ALA A 31 -39.84 -17.07 12.88
C ALA A 31 -38.77 -16.60 11.87
N GLY A 32 -39.23 -16.35 10.64
CA GLY A 32 -38.40 -16.05 9.48
C GLY A 32 -37.60 -14.75 9.54
N ALA A 33 -36.57 -14.73 8.70
CA ALA A 33 -36.01 -13.54 8.10
C ALA A 33 -35.27 -14.00 6.84
N ALA A 34 -35.59 -13.37 5.71
CA ALA A 34 -34.90 -13.56 4.45
C ALA A 34 -33.38 -13.45 4.67
N THR A 35 -32.66 -14.53 4.37
CA THR A 35 -31.21 -14.50 4.17
C THR A 35 -30.95 -13.50 3.05
N SER A 36 -30.66 -12.29 3.49
CA SER A 36 -30.19 -11.20 2.66
C SER A 36 -28.82 -11.64 2.18
N SER A 37 -28.80 -12.25 1.00
CA SER A 37 -27.64 -12.36 0.14
C SER A 37 -27.11 -10.95 -0.06
N THR A 38 -26.27 -10.52 0.88
CA THR A 38 -25.51 -9.29 0.76
C THR A 38 -24.45 -9.61 -0.26
N SER A 39 -24.85 -9.57 -1.53
CA SER A 39 -23.95 -9.30 -2.64
C SER A 39 -23.11 -8.14 -2.18
N SER A 40 -21.84 -8.41 -1.83
CA SER A 40 -20.83 -7.40 -1.62
C SER A 40 -20.67 -6.67 -2.94
N LYS A 41 -21.57 -5.72 -3.19
CA LYS A 41 -21.43 -4.70 -4.22
C LYS A 41 -20.10 -4.06 -3.89
N VAL A 42 -19.08 -4.38 -4.69
CA VAL A 42 -17.79 -3.72 -4.66
C VAL A 42 -18.10 -2.25 -4.94
N LEU A 43 -18.31 -1.50 -3.86
CA LEU A 43 -18.76 -0.12 -3.94
C LEU A 43 -17.56 0.64 -4.49
N ALA A 44 -17.71 1.18 -5.69
CA ALA A 44 -16.68 2.03 -6.27
C ALA A 44 -16.27 3.11 -5.24
N PRO A 45 -14.97 3.47 -5.17
CA PRO A 45 -14.50 4.47 -4.23
C PRO A 45 -15.34 5.76 -4.34
N ALA A 46 -15.79 6.27 -3.20
CA ALA A 46 -16.55 7.51 -3.17
C ALA A 46 -15.68 8.66 -3.73
N PRO A 47 -16.17 9.46 -4.69
CA PRO A 47 -15.40 10.55 -5.31
C PRO A 47 -14.78 11.51 -4.30
N GLY A 48 -13.51 11.88 -4.49
CA GLY A 48 -12.83 12.86 -3.64
C GLY A 48 -12.33 12.31 -2.30
N THR A 49 -12.47 11.02 -2.03
CA THR A 49 -11.93 10.37 -0.82
C THR A 49 -10.47 9.94 -0.99
N GLN A 50 -9.79 9.63 0.12
CA GLN A 50 -8.46 9.01 0.07
C GLN A 50 -8.47 7.72 -0.76
N ASN A 51 -9.54 6.92 -0.66
CA ASN A 51 -9.64 5.66 -1.40
C ASN A 51 -9.79 5.90 -2.92
N ASP A 52 -10.52 6.95 -3.32
CA ASP A 52 -10.61 7.38 -4.73
C ASP A 52 -9.21 7.75 -5.27
N LEU A 53 -8.43 8.51 -4.50
CA LEU A 53 -7.06 8.84 -4.87
C LEU A 53 -6.19 7.58 -5.04
N VAL A 54 -6.21 6.65 -4.07
CA VAL A 54 -5.38 5.44 -4.10
C VAL A 54 -5.71 4.56 -5.30
N VAL A 55 -7.00 4.31 -5.53
CA VAL A 55 -7.45 3.35 -6.56
C VAL A 55 -7.34 3.93 -7.97
N ASN A 56 -7.77 5.18 -8.17
CA ASN A 56 -7.91 5.74 -9.52
C ASN A 56 -6.70 6.55 -9.99
N VAL A 57 -5.84 6.99 -9.07
CA VAL A 57 -4.71 7.90 -9.39
C VAL A 57 -3.37 7.32 -8.93
N GLY A 58 -3.33 6.76 -7.73
CA GLY A 58 -2.12 6.42 -6.99
C GLY A 58 -1.71 7.55 -6.04
N ASP A 59 -1.53 7.21 -4.76
CA ASP A 59 -1.17 8.15 -3.68
C ASP A 59 0.34 8.32 -3.49
N ARG A 60 1.16 7.46 -4.11
CA ARG A 60 2.59 7.33 -3.80
C ARG A 60 3.51 7.68 -4.96
N VAL A 61 4.64 8.29 -4.61
CA VAL A 61 5.81 8.41 -5.48
C VAL A 61 7.05 7.88 -4.78
N PHE A 62 7.98 7.33 -5.56
CA PHE A 62 9.18 6.66 -5.06
C PHE A 62 10.46 7.39 -5.43
N PHE A 63 11.50 7.17 -4.63
CA PHE A 63 12.80 7.80 -4.77
C PHE A 63 13.94 6.78 -4.73
N ASP A 64 15.04 7.14 -5.36
CA ASP A 64 16.28 6.37 -5.26
C ASP A 64 16.92 6.51 -3.89
N PHE A 65 17.87 5.60 -3.64
CA PHE A 65 18.71 5.65 -2.46
C PHE A 65 19.38 7.02 -2.36
N ASP A 66 19.26 7.63 -1.19
CA ASP A 66 19.86 8.93 -0.88
C ASP A 66 19.52 10.07 -1.85
N ARG A 67 18.30 10.03 -2.40
CA ARG A 67 17.82 11.01 -3.38
C ARG A 67 16.43 11.54 -3.04
N TYR A 68 16.17 12.76 -3.50
CA TYR A 68 14.89 13.46 -3.40
C TYR A 68 14.44 14.09 -4.73
N ASN A 69 15.17 13.87 -5.82
CA ASN A 69 14.76 14.28 -7.15
C ASN A 69 13.64 13.38 -7.68
N LEU A 70 12.66 13.98 -8.36
CA LEU A 70 11.54 13.27 -8.95
C LEU A 70 11.93 12.63 -10.29
N LYS A 71 11.87 11.31 -10.35
CA LYS A 71 11.97 10.53 -11.59
C LYS A 71 10.79 10.78 -12.52
N PRO A 72 10.91 10.49 -13.83
CA PRO A 72 9.81 10.63 -14.77
C PRO A 72 8.52 9.89 -14.35
N SER A 73 8.64 8.70 -13.76
CA SER A 73 7.49 7.95 -13.24
C SER A 73 6.78 8.67 -12.08
N ALA A 74 7.55 9.21 -11.13
CA ALA A 74 7.01 10.00 -10.02
C ALA A 74 6.31 11.27 -10.53
N ARG A 75 6.91 11.97 -11.50
CA ARG A 75 6.30 13.15 -12.13
C ARG A 75 4.97 12.81 -12.79
N ARG A 76 4.90 11.71 -13.54
CA ARG A 76 3.67 11.24 -14.19
C ARG A 76 2.56 10.92 -13.17
N THR A 77 2.89 10.35 -12.02
CA THR A 77 1.90 10.15 -10.94
C THR A 77 1.45 11.49 -10.36
N LEU A 78 2.36 12.42 -10.09
CA LEU A 78 2.02 13.75 -9.55
C LEU A 78 1.20 14.59 -10.55
N GLU A 79 1.40 14.43 -11.85
CA GLU A 79 0.56 15.04 -12.88
C GLU A 79 -0.90 14.56 -12.77
N LYS A 80 -1.10 13.25 -12.59
CA LYS A 80 -2.45 12.70 -12.36
C LYS A 80 -3.03 13.20 -11.03
N GLN A 81 -2.22 13.26 -9.97
CA GLN A 81 -2.65 13.82 -8.68
C GLN A 81 -3.04 15.29 -8.80
N ALA A 82 -2.29 16.10 -9.54
CA ALA A 82 -2.61 17.51 -9.78
C ALA A 82 -3.93 17.66 -10.55
N ALA A 83 -4.16 16.85 -11.58
CA ALA A 83 -5.43 16.84 -12.31
C ALA A 83 -6.61 16.46 -11.39
N TRP A 84 -6.43 15.45 -10.54
CA TRP A 84 -7.43 15.06 -9.54
C TRP A 84 -7.71 16.16 -8.51
N LEU A 85 -6.65 16.82 -7.99
CA LEU A 85 -6.78 17.94 -7.05
C LEU A 85 -7.44 19.17 -7.67
N LYS A 86 -7.33 19.37 -8.99
CA LYS A 86 -8.06 20.41 -9.72
C LYS A 86 -9.55 20.08 -9.82
N LYS A 87 -9.90 18.81 -10.04
CA LYS A 87 -11.30 18.34 -10.05
C LYS A 87 -11.96 18.54 -8.67
N TYR A 88 -11.23 18.26 -7.59
CA TYR A 88 -11.74 18.41 -6.22
C TYR A 88 -11.09 19.61 -5.52
N SER A 89 -11.42 20.82 -5.99
CA SER A 89 -10.75 22.08 -5.61
C SER A 89 -10.85 22.46 -4.13
N LYS A 90 -11.83 21.91 -3.39
CA LYS A 90 -12.04 22.16 -1.96
C LYS A 90 -11.18 21.31 -1.04
N LEU A 91 -10.60 20.21 -1.54
CA LEU A 91 -9.82 19.30 -0.72
C LEU A 91 -8.46 19.90 -0.36
N THR A 92 -7.97 19.60 0.83
CA THR A 92 -6.58 19.85 1.21
C THR A 92 -5.87 18.53 1.39
N ILE A 93 -4.57 18.51 1.13
CA ILE A 93 -3.75 17.30 1.29
C ILE A 93 -2.51 17.56 2.14
N THR A 94 -2.00 16.47 2.70
CA THR A 94 -0.70 16.41 3.35
C THR A 94 0.19 15.42 2.59
N VAL A 95 1.36 15.88 2.16
CA VAL A 95 2.39 15.03 1.56
C VAL A 95 3.33 14.56 2.66
N GLN A 96 3.38 13.25 2.87
CA GLN A 96 4.15 12.59 3.92
C GLN A 96 5.44 12.01 3.33
N GLY A 97 6.60 12.45 3.81
CA GLY A 97 7.90 11.98 3.34
C GLY A 97 8.48 10.87 4.21
N HIS A 98 8.91 9.77 3.57
CA HIS A 98 9.45 8.58 4.21
C HIS A 98 10.82 8.20 3.64
N THR A 99 11.58 7.45 4.43
CA THR A 99 12.90 6.91 4.09
C THR A 99 12.99 5.43 4.45
N ASP A 100 14.04 4.78 3.95
CA ASP A 100 14.43 3.46 4.48
C ASP A 100 15.15 3.62 5.82
N GLU A 101 15.46 2.49 6.46
CA GLU A 101 15.93 2.42 7.85
C GLU A 101 17.39 2.89 8.06
N ARG A 102 18.16 3.01 6.98
CA ARG A 102 19.61 3.24 7.02
C ARG A 102 19.94 4.69 7.36
N GLY A 103 21.02 4.91 8.11
CA GLY A 103 21.47 6.24 8.54
C GLY A 103 20.81 6.72 9.83
N THR A 104 21.18 7.93 10.28
CA THR A 104 20.67 8.49 11.54
C THR A 104 19.21 8.90 11.42
N ARG A 105 18.54 9.06 12.57
CA ARG A 105 17.14 9.48 12.61
C ARG A 105 16.97 10.90 12.06
N GLU A 106 17.83 11.81 12.49
CA GLU A 106 17.83 13.23 12.15
C GLU A 106 18.07 13.42 10.65
N TYR A 107 19.01 12.65 10.08
CA TYR A 107 19.27 12.63 8.65
C TYR A 107 18.02 12.21 7.87
N ASN A 108 17.37 11.14 8.29
CA ASN A 108 16.20 10.62 7.61
C ASN A 108 14.97 11.52 7.74
N LEU A 109 14.80 12.21 8.88
CA LEU A 109 13.79 13.25 9.02
C LEU A 109 14.04 14.40 8.03
N ALA A 110 15.28 14.86 7.89
CA ALA A 110 15.62 15.90 6.93
C ALA A 110 15.44 15.43 5.47
N LEU A 111 15.85 14.21 5.13
CA LEU A 111 15.70 13.63 3.80
C LEU A 111 14.22 13.41 3.45
N GLY A 112 13.43 12.89 4.39
CA GLY A 112 11.99 12.75 4.21
C GLY A 112 11.30 14.10 4.01
N ALA A 113 11.70 15.15 4.74
CA ALA A 113 11.18 16.51 4.53
C ALA A 113 11.50 17.03 3.13
N ARG A 114 12.74 16.83 2.64
CA ARG A 114 13.12 17.17 1.26
C ARG A 114 12.26 16.44 0.23
N ARG A 115 11.99 15.15 0.41
CA ARG A 115 11.13 14.36 -0.49
C ARG A 115 9.69 14.87 -0.52
N ALA A 116 9.11 15.17 0.64
CA ALA A 116 7.77 15.72 0.73
C ALA A 116 7.68 17.09 0.04
N ASN A 117 8.68 17.96 0.26
CA ASN A 117 8.76 19.26 -0.38
C ASN A 117 8.93 19.14 -1.89
N SER A 118 9.82 18.27 -2.40
CA SER A 118 9.95 18.02 -3.86
C SER A 118 8.63 17.68 -4.53
N ALA A 119 7.83 16.80 -3.92
CA ALA A 119 6.52 16.43 -4.44
C ALA A 119 5.52 17.59 -4.36
N LYS A 120 5.48 18.31 -3.23
CA LYS A 120 4.65 19.52 -3.06
C LYS A 120 5.00 20.59 -4.10
N ASP A 121 6.26 20.92 -4.27
CA ASP A 121 6.73 21.98 -5.18
C ASP A 121 6.40 21.63 -6.63
N TYR A 122 6.49 20.35 -7.00
CA TYR A 122 6.06 19.90 -8.31
C TYR A 122 4.55 20.04 -8.50
N LEU A 123 3.72 19.68 -7.51
CA LEU A 123 2.27 19.90 -7.56
C LEU A 123 1.92 21.39 -7.69
N ILE A 124 2.65 22.27 -7.01
CA ILE A 124 2.52 23.74 -7.16
C ILE A 124 2.86 24.17 -8.58
N SER A 125 3.96 23.66 -9.15
CA SER A 125 4.37 23.96 -10.53
C SER A 125 3.32 23.54 -11.57
N LEU A 126 2.50 22.54 -11.24
CA LEU A 126 1.38 22.07 -12.05
C LEU A 126 0.09 22.90 -11.81
N GLY A 127 0.13 23.91 -10.96
CA GLY A 127 -0.97 24.85 -10.70
C GLY A 127 -1.87 24.49 -9.51
N VAL A 128 -1.43 23.62 -8.60
CA VAL A 128 -2.17 23.37 -7.35
C VAL A 128 -1.88 24.51 -6.35
N ASN A 129 -2.93 25.11 -5.77
CA ASN A 129 -2.77 26.20 -4.81
C ASN A 129 -1.93 25.76 -3.58
N PRO A 130 -0.81 26.45 -3.26
CA PRO A 130 0.07 26.10 -2.14
C PRO A 130 -0.63 26.01 -0.78
N ASN A 131 -1.69 26.81 -0.55
CA ASN A 131 -2.44 26.82 0.71
C ASN A 131 -3.20 25.51 0.97
N ARG A 132 -3.39 24.69 -0.07
CA ARG A 132 -4.03 23.37 0.02
C ARG A 132 -3.03 22.25 0.34
N LEU A 133 -1.73 22.57 0.40
CA LEU A 133 -0.64 21.59 0.45
C LEU A 133 0.20 21.74 1.72
N LYS A 134 0.07 20.77 2.61
CA LYS A 134 0.95 20.62 3.78
C LYS A 134 1.99 19.52 3.54
N THR A 135 3.11 19.60 4.24
CA THR A 135 4.13 18.55 4.25
C THR A 135 4.42 18.10 5.67
N ILE A 136 4.76 16.82 5.82
CA ILE A 136 5.26 16.25 7.07
C ILE A 136 6.33 15.22 6.73
N SER A 137 7.35 15.09 7.57
CA SER A 137 8.30 13.99 7.46
C SER A 137 8.15 13.02 8.60
N TYR A 138 8.12 11.74 8.26
CA TYR A 138 8.25 10.65 9.21
C TYR A 138 9.65 10.03 9.19
N GLY A 139 10.53 10.45 8.28
CA GLY A 139 11.81 9.79 8.05
C GLY A 139 11.64 8.27 7.96
N LYS A 140 12.34 7.55 8.84
CA LYS A 140 12.31 6.09 8.93
C LYS A 140 11.32 5.52 9.95
N GLU A 141 10.54 6.37 10.61
CA GLU A 141 9.69 5.98 11.75
C GLU A 141 8.38 5.26 11.34
N ARG A 142 8.01 5.31 10.07
CA ARG A 142 6.78 4.68 9.54
C ARG A 142 7.06 3.83 8.29
N PRO A 143 7.78 2.70 8.44
CA PRO A 143 8.04 1.79 7.33
C PRO A 143 6.74 1.13 6.85
N VAL A 144 6.65 0.90 5.55
CA VAL A 144 5.56 0.10 4.93
C VAL A 144 6.01 -1.33 4.66
N ALA A 145 7.30 -1.50 4.34
CA ALA A 145 7.93 -2.80 4.17
C ALA A 145 8.94 -3.00 5.29
N LEU A 146 8.81 -4.10 6.02
CA LEU A 146 9.80 -4.48 7.02
C LEU A 146 10.92 -5.28 6.36
N GLY A 147 12.13 -5.13 6.87
CA GLY A 147 13.30 -5.88 6.42
C GLY A 147 14.45 -5.02 5.91
N SER A 148 15.63 -5.60 5.98
CA SER A 148 16.92 -4.95 5.68
C SER A 148 17.47 -5.39 4.32
N ASN A 149 16.68 -5.18 3.27
CA ASN A 149 17.05 -5.53 1.89
C ASN A 149 16.51 -4.51 0.89
N GLU A 150 17.03 -4.53 -0.34
CA GLU A 150 16.69 -3.52 -1.35
C GLU A 150 15.21 -3.51 -1.72
N ALA A 151 14.54 -4.67 -1.71
CA ALA A 151 13.10 -4.73 -1.98
C ALA A 151 12.29 -3.96 -0.93
N ALA A 152 12.61 -4.12 0.36
CA ALA A 152 11.97 -3.37 1.43
C ALA A 152 12.36 -1.88 1.40
N TRP A 153 13.65 -1.58 1.22
CA TRP A 153 14.14 -0.20 1.18
C TRP A 153 13.49 0.60 0.05
N ALA A 154 13.36 0.03 -1.15
CA ALA A 154 12.74 0.69 -2.29
C ALA A 154 11.28 1.10 -2.02
N GLN A 155 10.50 0.27 -1.33
CA GLN A 155 9.12 0.59 -0.95
C GLN A 155 9.04 1.68 0.14
N ASN A 156 10.05 1.76 1.01
CA ASN A 156 10.10 2.74 2.09
C ASN A 156 10.56 4.14 1.64
N ARG A 157 11.38 4.23 0.58
CA ARG A 157 11.80 5.51 -0.02
C ARG A 157 10.68 6.14 -0.85
N ARG A 158 9.71 6.75 -0.18
CA ARG A 158 8.49 7.29 -0.82
C ARG A 158 8.04 8.62 -0.26
N ALA A 159 7.19 9.30 -1.02
CA ALA A 159 6.26 10.31 -0.51
C ALA A 159 4.82 9.85 -0.73
N VAL A 160 3.95 10.08 0.24
CA VAL A 160 2.55 9.65 0.23
C VAL A 160 1.64 10.88 0.31
N THR A 161 0.72 11.00 -0.63
CA THR A 161 -0.31 12.03 -0.64
C THR A 161 -1.52 11.54 0.15
N VAL A 162 -1.91 12.29 1.19
CA VAL A 162 -3.05 11.98 2.05
C VAL A 162 -4.06 13.13 2.03
N VAL A 163 -5.33 12.83 1.77
CA VAL A 163 -6.45 13.76 1.88
C VAL A 163 -6.75 14.02 3.36
N ASN A 164 -6.90 15.29 3.73
CA ASN A 164 -7.21 15.73 5.10
C ASN A 164 -8.72 15.70 5.40
#